data_AF-A0AA39SCI7-F1
#
_entry.id   AF-A0AA39SCI7-F1
#
_cell.length_a   1.000
_cell.length_b   1.000
_cell.length_c   1.000
_cell.angle_alpha   90.00
_cell.angle_beta   90.00
_cell.angle_gamma   90.00
#
_symmetry.space_group_name_H-M   'P 1'
#
loop_
_entity.id
_entity.type
_entity.pdbx_description
1 polymer ?
#
loop_
_entity_poly.entity_id
_entity_poly.type
_entity_poly.pdbx_seq_one_letter_code
_entity_poly.pdbx_strand_id
1 'polypeptide(L)'
;MKGTIAEFCKNIVLPGVGTLTLVDDWMVNEEALSANFWILPDEYVNGGKTISEVCCDSLKEFNPMVRVSVEKGDLSSFGGEFYDKFNVVVASCCSFTTKKLINEKCRKLSKRVAFYTVDCRDSCGEIFVDLQNHNYSKQKPEETIECQLQYPSVEFS
;
A
#
# COMPACT_ATOMS: atom_id res chain seq x y z
N MET A 1 4.95 0.16 8.28
CA MET A 1 5.40 1.09 7.22
C MET A 1 6.91 1.28 7.35
N LYS A 2 7.67 0.85 6.35
CA LYS A 2 9.12 1.10 6.25
C LYS A 2 9.40 2.15 5.16
N GLY A 3 10.65 2.60 5.03
CA GLY A 3 11.07 3.61 4.05
C GLY A 3 10.59 3.35 2.62
N THR A 4 10.59 2.10 2.16
CA THR A 4 10.06 1.72 0.84
C THR A 4 8.59 2.10 0.64
N ILE A 5 7.75 1.89 1.67
CA ILE A 5 6.32 2.20 1.59
C ILE A 5 6.08 3.70 1.72
N ALA A 6 6.87 4.40 2.53
CA ALA A 6 6.85 5.87 2.57
C ALA A 6 7.16 6.46 1.18
N GLU A 7 8.22 6.01 0.52
CA GLU A 7 8.57 6.43 -0.85
C GLU A 7 7.47 6.11 -1.88
N PHE A 8 6.89 4.91 -1.79
CA PHE A 8 5.74 4.55 -2.61
C PHE A 8 4.56 5.52 -2.41
N CYS A 9 4.18 5.79 -1.16
CA CYS A 9 3.09 6.71 -0.83
C CYS A 9 3.35 8.11 -1.38
N LYS A 10 4.58 8.63 -1.25
CA LYS A 10 4.99 9.92 -1.84
C LYS A 10 4.73 9.96 -3.34
N ASN A 11 5.16 8.91 -4.06
CA ASN A 11 5.08 8.83 -5.51
C ASN A 11 3.65 8.72 -6.05
N ILE A 12 2.68 8.29 -5.25
CA ILE A 12 1.25 8.28 -5.64
C ILE A 12 0.51 9.53 -5.15
N VAL A 13 0.94 10.15 -4.05
CA VAL A 13 0.34 11.38 -3.53
C VAL A 13 0.70 12.59 -4.39
N LEU A 14 1.96 12.72 -4.83
CA LEU A 14 2.42 13.81 -5.69
C LEU A 14 1.56 14.00 -6.96
N PRO A 15 1.28 12.96 -7.78
CA PRO A 15 0.44 13.09 -8.96
C PRO A 15 -1.07 13.19 -8.66
N GLY A 16 -1.50 12.98 -7.40
CA GLY A 16 -2.89 13.16 -7.00
C GLY A 16 -3.77 11.91 -7.11
N VAL A 17 -3.46 10.85 -6.34
CA VAL A 17 -4.26 9.60 -6.27
C VAL A 17 -5.70 9.78 -5.75
N GLY A 18 -6.05 10.97 -5.24
CA GLY A 18 -7.37 11.29 -4.70
C GLY A 18 -7.53 10.91 -3.23
N THR A 19 -7.43 9.63 -2.88
CA THR A 19 -7.52 9.15 -1.50
C THR A 19 -6.45 8.11 -1.16
N LEU A 20 -5.89 8.20 0.03
CA LEU A 20 -4.93 7.23 0.57
C LEU A 20 -5.29 6.91 2.03
N THR A 21 -5.34 5.63 2.38
CA THR A 21 -5.47 5.16 3.77
C THR A 21 -4.23 4.39 4.16
N LEU A 22 -3.60 4.79 5.25
CA LEU A 22 -2.46 4.12 5.85
C LEU A 22 -2.97 3.20 6.97
N VAL A 23 -2.45 1.97 7.01
CA VAL A 23 -2.73 1.01 8.07
C VAL A 23 -1.40 0.55 8.64
N ASP A 24 -1.06 1.08 9.81
CA ASP A 24 0.12 0.66 10.56
C ASP A 24 0.03 1.14 12.00
N ASP A 25 -0.12 0.19 12.92
CA ASP A 25 -0.21 0.45 14.35
C ASP A 25 1.15 0.42 15.06
N TRP A 26 2.26 0.23 14.34
CA TRP A 26 3.57 0.27 14.97
C TRP A 26 3.89 1.67 15.47
N MET A 27 4.28 1.72 16.74
CA MET A 27 4.79 2.93 17.37
C MET A 27 6.10 3.35 16.73
N VAL A 28 6.33 4.65 16.67
CA VAL A 28 7.62 5.20 16.27
C VAL A 28 8.72 4.65 17.20
N ASN A 29 9.75 4.05 16.61
CA ASN A 29 10.91 3.50 17.31
C ASN A 29 12.22 3.92 16.59
N GLU A 30 13.36 3.56 17.16
CA GLU A 30 14.67 3.95 16.63
C GLU A 30 14.95 3.39 15.21
N GLU A 31 14.52 2.16 14.92
CA GLU A 31 14.62 1.59 13.55
C GLU A 31 13.84 2.45 12.56
N ALA A 32 12.60 2.82 12.92
CA ALA A 32 11.75 3.66 12.07
C ALA A 32 12.36 5.04 11.84
N LEU A 33 12.95 5.66 12.88
CA LEU A 33 13.64 6.95 12.78
C LEU A 33 14.82 6.90 11.79
N SER A 34 15.61 5.83 11.83
CA SER A 34 16.76 5.68 10.92
C SER A 34 16.37 5.34 9.47
N ALA A 35 15.21 4.70 9.27
CA ALA A 35 14.79 4.18 7.97
C ALA A 35 13.73 5.03 7.24
N ASN A 36 13.13 6.02 7.90
CA ASN A 36 12.05 6.84 7.36
C ASN A 36 12.32 8.33 7.57
N PHE A 37 12.59 9.03 6.47
CA PHE A 37 12.94 10.45 6.46
C PHE A 37 11.80 11.39 6.91
N TRP A 38 10.57 10.88 7.07
CA TRP A 38 9.44 11.63 7.62
C TRP A 38 9.37 11.63 9.14
N ILE A 39 10.05 10.69 9.79
CA ILE A 39 10.03 10.61 11.25
C ILE A 39 11.09 11.57 11.78
N LEU A 40 10.67 12.64 12.44
CA LEU A 40 11.58 13.58 13.10
C LEU A 40 12.01 13.04 14.47
N PRO A 41 13.22 13.36 14.96
CA PRO A 41 13.67 12.95 16.29
C PRO A 41 12.69 13.31 17.41
N ASP A 42 12.03 14.47 17.30
CA ASP A 42 11.05 14.94 18.28
C ASP A 42 9.81 14.04 18.34
N GLU A 43 9.41 13.39 17.24
CA GLU A 43 8.28 12.44 17.24
C GLU A 43 8.62 11.15 18.01
N TYR A 44 9.90 10.74 18.00
CA TYR A 44 10.38 9.65 18.84
C TYR A 44 10.47 10.05 20.32
N VAL A 45 10.99 11.26 20.61
CA VAL A 45 11.20 11.74 21.99
C VAL A 45 9.87 12.05 22.69
N ASN A 46 8.91 12.65 22.01
CA ASN A 46 7.59 12.95 22.58
C ASN A 46 6.75 11.69 22.78
N GLY A 47 6.99 10.66 21.97
CA GLY A 47 6.26 9.39 22.00
C GLY A 47 4.77 9.55 21.66
N GLY A 48 4.06 8.42 21.55
CA GLY A 48 2.60 8.41 21.50
C GLY A 48 1.95 8.48 20.12
N LYS A 49 2.71 8.61 19.03
CA LYS A 49 2.20 8.45 17.66
C LYS A 49 2.65 7.14 17.02
N THR A 50 1.81 6.59 16.15
CA THR A 50 2.19 5.50 15.24
C THR A 50 2.96 6.03 14.03
N ILE A 51 3.69 5.16 13.35
CA ILE A 51 4.38 5.49 12.10
C ILE A 51 3.37 6.01 11.05
N SER A 52 2.19 5.39 10.96
CA SER A 52 1.14 5.85 10.03
C SER A 52 0.62 7.25 10.36
N GLU A 53 0.46 7.61 11.62
CA GLU A 53 0.03 8.96 12.05
C GLU A 53 1.06 10.01 11.62
N VAL A 54 2.35 9.77 11.87
CA VAL A 54 3.43 10.68 11.44
C VAL A 54 3.48 10.79 9.90
N CYS A 55 3.44 9.66 9.19
CA CYS A 55 3.47 9.66 7.72
C CYS A 55 2.24 10.36 7.12
N CYS A 56 1.06 10.23 7.74
CA CYS A 56 -0.18 10.84 7.29
C CYS A 56 -0.08 12.36 7.27
N ASP A 57 0.47 12.94 8.34
CA ASP A 57 0.62 14.39 8.46
C ASP A 57 1.60 14.93 7.40
N SER A 58 2.77 14.30 7.25
CA SER A 58 3.73 14.69 6.20
C SER A 58 3.15 14.55 4.78
N LEU A 59 2.40 13.48 4.50
CA LEU A 59 1.82 13.24 3.17
C LEU A 59 0.76 14.27 2.78
N LYS A 60 -0.01 14.80 3.75
CA LYS A 60 -0.98 15.87 3.49
C LYS A 60 -0.30 17.16 3.03
N GLU A 61 0.91 17.44 3.52
CA GLU A 61 1.68 18.62 3.12
C GLU A 61 2.20 18.51 1.68
N PHE A 62 2.52 17.30 1.20
CA PHE A 62 2.98 17.08 -0.18
C PHE A 62 1.93 17.43 -1.23
N ASN A 63 0.67 17.08 -0.98
CA ASN A 63 -0.43 17.41 -1.89
C ASN A 63 -1.76 17.54 -1.12
N PRO A 64 -2.18 18.77 -0.75
CA PRO A 64 -3.41 19.01 -0.01
C PRO A 64 -4.70 18.57 -0.72
N MET A 65 -4.64 18.29 -2.03
CA MET A 65 -5.78 17.78 -2.80
C MET A 65 -6.01 16.27 -2.58
N VAL A 66 -5.05 15.55 -2.01
CA VAL A 66 -5.16 14.14 -1.68
C VAL A 66 -5.67 13.98 -0.25
N ARG A 67 -6.76 13.21 -0.07
CA ARG A 67 -7.29 12.89 1.25
C ARG A 67 -6.51 11.72 1.84
N VAL A 68 -5.59 12.02 2.75
CA VAL A 68 -4.81 11.01 3.48
C VAL A 68 -5.44 10.76 4.85
N SER A 69 -5.61 9.49 5.20
CA SER A 69 -6.23 9.02 6.44
C SER A 69 -5.44 7.85 7.04
N VAL A 70 -5.65 7.60 8.33
CA VAL A 70 -5.10 6.43 9.04
C VAL A 70 -6.27 5.58 9.52
N GLU A 71 -6.17 4.27 9.31
CA GLU A 71 -7.05 3.29 9.94
C GLU A 71 -6.22 2.47 10.94
N LYS A 72 -6.74 2.32 12.16
CA LYS A 72 -6.10 1.51 13.21
C LYS A 72 -6.55 0.07 13.10
N GLY A 73 -5.64 -0.85 13.35
CA GLY A 73 -5.89 -2.28 13.39
C GLY A 73 -4.93 -3.10 12.53
N ASP A 74 -5.06 -4.41 12.68
CA ASP A 74 -4.27 -5.37 11.91
C ASP A 74 -4.95 -5.72 10.59
N LEU A 75 -4.17 -5.75 9.50
CA LEU A 75 -4.68 -6.06 8.16
C LEU A 75 -5.41 -7.41 8.11
N SER A 76 -4.98 -8.41 8.88
CA SER A 76 -5.65 -9.72 8.88
C SER A 76 -7.04 -9.68 9.53
N SER A 77 -7.30 -8.70 10.40
CA SER A 77 -8.54 -8.56 11.17
C SER A 77 -9.70 -7.91 10.39
N PHE A 78 -9.42 -7.06 9.41
CA PHE A 78 -10.48 -6.36 8.65
C PHE A 78 -11.32 -7.30 7.80
N GLY A 79 -12.64 -7.09 7.75
CA GLY A 79 -13.54 -7.83 6.85
C GLY A 79 -13.43 -7.37 5.39
N GLY A 80 -14.16 -8.05 4.51
CA GLY A 80 -14.15 -7.74 3.07
C GLY A 80 -14.67 -6.32 2.77
N GLU A 81 -15.63 -5.85 3.55
CA GLU A 81 -16.24 -4.52 3.46
C GLU A 81 -15.23 -3.37 3.67
N PHE A 82 -14.14 -3.62 4.39
CA PHE A 82 -13.04 -2.67 4.47
C PHE A 82 -12.32 -2.56 3.12
N TYR A 83 -11.95 -3.70 2.55
CA TYR A 83 -11.21 -3.77 1.29
C TYR A 83 -12.03 -3.29 0.09
N ASP A 84 -13.35 -3.42 0.13
CA ASP A 84 -14.27 -2.94 -0.92
C ASP A 84 -14.25 -1.41 -1.10
N LYS A 85 -13.76 -0.66 -0.10
CA LYS A 85 -13.58 0.79 -0.20
C LYS A 85 -12.46 1.19 -1.16
N PHE A 86 -11.52 0.30 -1.46
CA PHE A 86 -10.30 0.62 -2.20
C PHE A 86 -10.31 0.08 -3.63
N ASN A 87 -9.62 0.75 -4.55
CA ASN A 87 -9.36 0.21 -5.89
C ASN A 87 -8.07 -0.62 -5.94
N VAL A 88 -7.12 -0.30 -5.06
CA VAL A 88 -5.81 -0.93 -4.96
C VAL A 88 -5.48 -1.12 -3.49
N VAL A 89 -4.97 -2.29 -3.15
CA VAL A 89 -4.44 -2.63 -1.81
C VAL A 89 -2.99 -3.02 -1.97
N VAL A 90 -2.11 -2.38 -1.19
CA VAL A 90 -0.67 -2.65 -1.17
C VAL A 90 -0.28 -3.13 0.22
N ALA A 91 0.18 -4.37 0.32
CA ALA A 91 0.64 -4.97 1.57
C ALA A 91 2.18 -5.05 1.62
N SER A 92 2.76 -4.81 2.78
CA SER A 92 4.20 -4.85 2.99
C SER A 92 4.51 -5.22 4.43
N CYS A 93 5.70 -5.79 4.66
CA CYS A 93 6.21 -6.13 5.98
C CYS A 93 5.27 -7.03 6.79
N CYS A 94 4.48 -7.88 6.12
CA CYS A 94 3.56 -8.82 6.74
C CYS A 94 3.87 -10.26 6.31
N SER A 95 3.40 -11.23 7.12
CA SER A 95 3.64 -12.64 6.85
C SER A 95 3.04 -13.09 5.52
N PHE A 96 3.60 -14.14 4.91
CA PHE A 96 3.03 -14.74 3.70
C PHE A 96 1.57 -15.14 3.89
N THR A 97 1.21 -15.69 5.06
CA THR A 97 -0.16 -16.04 5.43
C THR A 97 -1.08 -14.80 5.41
N THR A 98 -0.60 -13.68 5.94
CA THR A 98 -1.34 -12.40 5.92
C THR A 98 -1.53 -11.91 4.48
N LYS A 99 -0.46 -11.92 3.66
CA LYS A 99 -0.54 -11.55 2.22
C LYS A 99 -1.60 -12.38 1.49
N LYS A 100 -1.57 -13.71 1.66
CA LYS A 100 -2.54 -14.65 1.07
C LYS A 100 -3.96 -14.33 1.51
N LEU A 101 -4.17 -14.16 2.82
CA LEU A 101 -5.49 -13.86 3.37
C LEU A 101 -6.09 -12.57 2.79
N ILE A 102 -5.29 -11.50 2.70
CA ILE A 102 -5.75 -10.22 2.14
C ILE A 102 -6.05 -10.36 0.65
N ASN A 103 -5.18 -11.05 -0.10
CA ASN A 103 -5.40 -11.28 -1.53
C ASN A 103 -6.70 -12.06 -1.80
N GLU A 104 -6.97 -13.09 -1.00
CA GLU A 104 -8.25 -13.81 -1.06
C GLU A 104 -9.45 -12.92 -0.74
N LYS A 105 -9.35 -12.05 0.28
CA LYS A 105 -10.42 -11.09 0.60
C LYS A 105 -10.67 -10.16 -0.60
N CYS A 106 -9.64 -9.62 -1.23
CA CYS A 106 -9.76 -8.79 -2.45
C CYS A 106 -10.40 -9.54 -3.63
N ARG A 107 -10.11 -10.83 -3.81
CA ARG A 107 -10.69 -11.66 -4.88
C ARG A 107 -12.14 -12.05 -4.66
N LYS A 108 -12.60 -12.12 -3.40
CA LYS A 108 -13.99 -12.47 -3.05
C LYS A 108 -14.96 -11.29 -3.24
N LEU A 109 -14.46 -10.08 -3.45
CA LEU A 109 -15.28 -8.88 -3.67
C LEU A 109 -15.94 -8.90 -5.05
N SER A 110 -17.14 -8.33 -5.14
CA SER A 110 -17.82 -8.12 -6.42
C SER A 110 -17.11 -7.06 -7.28
N LYS A 111 -16.51 -6.06 -6.64
CA LYS A 111 -15.66 -5.06 -7.29
C LYS A 111 -14.24 -5.60 -7.45
N ARG A 112 -13.63 -5.37 -8.61
CA ARG A 112 -12.22 -5.68 -8.82
C ARG A 112 -11.34 -4.77 -7.94
N VAL A 113 -10.59 -5.37 -7.03
CA VAL A 113 -9.56 -4.71 -6.23
C VAL A 113 -8.20 -5.28 -6.62
N ALA A 114 -7.31 -4.42 -7.12
CA ALA A 114 -5.95 -4.82 -7.44
C ALA A 114 -5.15 -5.01 -6.15
N PHE A 115 -4.35 -6.06 -6.09
CA PHE A 115 -3.56 -6.39 -4.92
C PHE A 115 -2.08 -6.42 -5.26
N TYR A 116 -1.26 -5.79 -4.42
CA TYR A 116 0.18 -5.75 -4.56
C TYR A 116 0.83 -6.14 -3.24
N THR A 117 2.00 -6.78 -3.33
CA THR A 117 2.91 -6.84 -2.19
C THR A 117 4.26 -6.28 -2.56
N VAL A 118 4.86 -5.53 -1.65
CA VAL A 118 6.19 -4.95 -1.84
C VAL A 118 6.99 -5.18 -0.57
N ASP A 119 8.10 -5.91 -0.66
CA ASP A 119 9.03 -6.10 0.44
C ASP A 119 10.46 -5.81 0.00
N CYS A 120 11.22 -5.17 0.88
CA CYS A 120 12.67 -5.02 0.72
C CYS A 120 13.35 -5.73 1.89
N ARG A 121 14.30 -6.61 1.58
CA ARG A 121 15.16 -7.30 2.56
C ARG A 121 16.60 -7.08 2.13
N ASP A 122 17.31 -6.26 2.88
CA ASP A 122 18.67 -5.81 2.55
C ASP A 122 18.75 -5.23 1.13
N SER A 123 19.53 -5.86 0.25
CA SER A 123 19.72 -5.45 -1.15
C SER A 123 18.70 -6.07 -2.12
N CYS A 124 17.76 -6.88 -1.63
CA CYS A 124 16.77 -7.58 -2.45
C CYS A 124 15.39 -6.93 -2.32
N GLY A 125 14.73 -6.70 -3.46
CA GLY A 125 13.34 -6.26 -3.54
C GLY A 125 12.45 -7.35 -4.13
N GLU A 126 11.28 -7.56 -3.54
CA GLU A 126 10.22 -8.44 -4.04
C GLU A 126 8.98 -7.60 -4.32
N ILE A 127 8.42 -7.76 -5.53
CA ILE A 127 7.12 -7.20 -5.88
C ILE A 127 6.25 -8.32 -6.42
N PHE A 128 5.07 -8.48 -5.83
CA PHE A 128 4.00 -9.34 -6.34
C PHE A 128 2.83 -8.47 -6.78
N VAL A 129 2.16 -8.89 -7.86
CA VAL A 129 1.02 -8.17 -8.45
C VAL A 129 -0.08 -9.17 -8.78
N ASP A 130 -1.30 -8.85 -8.33
CA ASP A 130 -2.51 -9.53 -8.71
C ASP A 130 -3.60 -8.54 -9.11
N LEU A 131 -3.81 -8.42 -10.43
CA LEU A 131 -4.84 -7.56 -11.01
C LEU A 131 -6.14 -8.32 -11.31
N GLN A 132 -6.19 -9.61 -10.97
CA GLN A 132 -7.24 -10.56 -11.34
C GLN A 132 -7.39 -10.63 -12.87
N ASN A 133 -8.62 -10.44 -13.38
CA ASN A 133 -8.86 -10.27 -14.81
C ASN A 133 -8.63 -8.81 -15.20
N HIS A 134 -7.51 -8.53 -15.88
CA HIS A 134 -7.12 -7.17 -16.24
C HIS A 134 -7.15 -6.96 -17.76
N ASN A 135 -8.03 -6.06 -18.18
CA ASN A 135 -8.12 -5.60 -19.57
C ASN A 135 -7.38 -4.27 -19.72
N TYR A 136 -6.55 -4.14 -20.75
CA TYR A 136 -5.84 -2.91 -21.06
C TYR A 136 -5.71 -2.71 -22.57
N SER A 137 -5.58 -1.45 -22.97
CA SER A 137 -5.33 -1.05 -24.36
C SER A 137 -3.88 -0.57 -24.49
N LYS A 138 -3.11 -1.16 -25.40
CA LYS A 138 -1.78 -0.68 -25.75
C LYS A 138 -1.87 0.21 -26.98
N GLN A 139 -1.57 1.49 -26.81
CA GLN A 139 -1.42 2.41 -27.95
C GLN A 139 -0.02 2.23 -28.56
N LYS A 140 0.01 1.86 -29.83
CA LYS A 140 1.16 2.02 -30.72
C LYS A 140 0.88 3.22 -31.64
N PRO A 141 1.90 3.86 -32.23
CA PRO A 141 1.73 5.03 -33.08
C PRO A 141 0.70 4.88 -34.20
N GLU A 142 0.41 3.64 -34.64
CA GLU A 142 -0.48 3.35 -35.76
C GLU A 142 -1.69 2.46 -35.40
N GLU A 143 -1.73 1.83 -34.22
CA GLU A 143 -2.79 0.88 -33.85
C GLU A 143 -3.03 0.83 -32.32
N THR A 144 -4.29 0.60 -31.93
CA THR A 144 -4.65 0.26 -30.55
C THR A 144 -4.96 -1.23 -30.45
N ILE A 145 -4.24 -1.94 -29.59
CA ILE A 145 -4.42 -3.38 -29.38
C ILE A 145 -5.06 -3.59 -28.00
N GLU A 146 -6.23 -4.23 -27.97
CA GLU A 146 -6.83 -4.69 -26.72
C GLU A 146 -6.16 -5.99 -26.24
N CYS A 147 -5.88 -6.06 -24.95
CA CYS A 147 -5.19 -7.17 -24.32
C CYS A 147 -5.88 -7.54 -23.01
N GLN A 148 -5.93 -8.84 -22.70
CA GLN A 148 -6.43 -9.36 -21.44
C GLN A 148 -5.37 -10.23 -20.78
N LEU A 149 -5.10 -9.97 -19.51
CA LEU A 149 -4.18 -10.76 -18.69
C LEU A 149 -4.92 -11.31 -17.47
N GLN A 150 -4.64 -12.58 -17.15
CA GLN A 150 -5.11 -13.23 -15.94
C GLN A 150 -3.93 -13.39 -14.98
N TYR A 151 -4.04 -12.78 -13.81
CA TYR A 151 -3.00 -12.85 -12.79
C TYR A 151 -3.26 -14.01 -11.82
N PRO A 152 -2.22 -14.77 -11.41
CA PRO A 152 -2.35 -15.78 -10.37
C PRO A 152 -2.55 -15.14 -8.98
N SER A 153 -3.12 -15.91 -8.06
CA SER A 153 -3.19 -15.54 -6.62
C SER A 153 -1.81 -15.69 -5.98
N VAL A 154 -1.57 -14.97 -4.86
CA VAL A 154 -0.38 -15.12 -4.00
C VAL A 154 -0.18 -16.57 -3.57
N GLU A 155 -1.26 -17.36 -3.46
CA GLU A 155 -1.16 -18.78 -3.11
C GLU A 155 -0.29 -19.59 -4.10
N PHE A 156 -0.18 -19.15 -5.35
CA PHE A 156 0.54 -19.85 -6.41
C PHE A 156 1.88 -19.19 -6.78
N SER A 157 2.37 -18.23 -5.97
CA SER A 157 3.65 -17.55 -6.16
C SER A 157 4.78 -18.17 -5.35
#